data_AF-A0A3S1B3B0-F1
#
_entry.id   AF-A0A3S1B3B0-F1
#
_cell.length_a   1.000
_cell.length_b   1.000
_cell.length_c   1.000
_cell.angle_alpha   90.00
_cell.angle_beta   90.00
_cell.angle_gamma   90.00
#
_symmetry.space_group_name_H-M   'P 1'
#
loop_
_entity.id
_entity.type
_entity.pdbx_description
1 polymer ?
#
loop_
_entity_poly.entity_id
_entity_poly.type
_entity_poly.pdbx_seq_one_letter_code
_entity_poly.pdbx_strand_id
1 'polypeptide(L)'
;MSQSKGNVNISGAQGDITGINAVGENSSMTGVAIGAISGNVTNTINQLPDSSETDEPGIKELLNELQTAIESDVNLSDEDKEQALKQVQAIAEAGQKPEDGTMQKMVKNALKFLKGTIADLPSTVELVQICGKLLPSISQFFAL
;
A
#
# COMPACT_ATOMS: atom_id res chain seq x y z
N MET A 1 -10.35 54.99 -14.24
CA MET A 1 -10.87 54.25 -13.08
C MET A 1 -10.10 52.94 -13.01
N SER A 2 -9.02 52.90 -12.22
CA SER A 2 -8.14 51.74 -12.12
C SER A 2 -8.75 50.70 -11.18
N GLN A 3 -8.93 49.48 -11.67
CA GLN A 3 -9.46 48.38 -10.89
C GLN A 3 -8.38 47.82 -9.97
N SER A 4 -8.64 47.91 -8.66
CA SER A 4 -7.99 47.11 -7.64
C SER A 4 -8.49 45.67 -7.73
N LYS A 5 -7.59 44.68 -7.81
CA LYS A 5 -7.86 43.29 -7.45
C LYS A 5 -6.62 42.63 -6.83
N GLY A 6 -6.68 42.53 -5.50
CA GLY A 6 -6.23 41.40 -4.67
C GLY A 6 -4.77 40.93 -4.78
N ASN A 7 -3.94 41.37 -3.84
CA ASN A 7 -2.73 40.63 -3.46
C ASN A 7 -3.12 39.34 -2.75
N VAL A 8 -2.70 38.18 -3.27
CA VAL A 8 -2.76 36.91 -2.54
C VAL A 8 -1.45 36.75 -1.78
N ASN A 9 -1.52 36.78 -0.45
CA ASN A 9 -0.38 36.62 0.44
C ASN A 9 -0.42 35.19 1.01
N ILE A 10 0.45 34.30 0.52
CA ILE A 10 0.58 32.95 1.05
C ILE A 10 1.82 32.95 1.95
N SER A 11 1.60 33.16 3.23
CA SER A 11 2.62 33.03 4.27
C SER A 11 2.09 32.12 5.35
N GLY A 12 2.79 31.01 5.60
CA GLY A 12 2.57 30.15 6.77
C GLY A 12 2.47 28.68 6.41
N ALA A 13 3.35 27.89 7.01
CA ALA A 13 3.50 26.46 6.83
C ALA A 13 2.32 25.62 7.36
N GLN A 14 2.34 24.36 6.95
CA GLN A 14 1.53 23.20 7.38
C GLN A 14 0.21 23.03 6.61
N GLY A 15 0.25 22.08 5.68
CA GLY A 15 -0.84 21.72 4.80
C GLY A 15 -1.90 20.91 5.52
N ASP A 16 -3.07 21.53 5.66
CA ASP A 16 -4.36 20.85 5.75
C ASP A 16 -5.19 21.32 4.55
N ILE A 17 -5.15 20.56 3.46
CA ILE A 17 -6.05 20.80 2.32
C ILE A 17 -7.39 20.13 2.68
N THR A 18 -8.12 20.70 3.63
CA THR A 18 -9.53 20.34 3.89
C THR A 18 -10.42 21.24 3.05
N GLY A 19 -10.40 20.99 1.74
CA GLY A 19 -11.08 21.81 0.76
C GLY A 19 -11.52 21.03 -0.48
N ILE A 20 -12.14 19.86 -0.29
CA ILE A 20 -12.84 19.17 -1.37
C ILE A 20 -14.32 19.14 -1.01
N ASN A 21 -15.02 20.20 -1.41
CA ASN A 21 -16.47 20.21 -1.49
C ASN A 21 -16.87 19.45 -2.77
N ALA A 22 -17.05 18.13 -2.68
CA ALA A 22 -17.53 17.30 -3.79
C ALA A 22 -18.95 16.81 -3.49
N VAL A 23 -19.91 17.51 -4.09
CA VAL A 23 -21.29 17.09 -4.23
C VAL A 23 -21.35 16.01 -5.32
N GLY A 24 -21.73 14.79 -4.95
CA GLY A 24 -22.00 13.69 -5.88
C GLY A 24 -20.77 12.86 -6.25
N GLU A 25 -20.97 11.54 -6.36
CA GLU A 25 -20.02 10.51 -6.81
C GLU A 25 -19.06 9.96 -5.73
N ASN A 26 -19.54 8.94 -5.02
CA ASN A 26 -18.81 8.10 -4.06
C ASN A 26 -17.44 7.60 -4.59
N SER A 27 -17.30 7.45 -5.91
CA SER A 27 -16.06 7.04 -6.57
C SER A 27 -14.92 8.07 -6.48
N SER A 28 -15.24 9.36 -6.32
CA SER A 28 -14.22 10.41 -6.23
C SER A 28 -13.57 10.49 -4.83
N MET A 29 -14.22 9.98 -3.78
CA MET A 29 -13.65 9.96 -2.43
C MET A 29 -12.78 8.72 -2.21
N THR A 30 -13.23 7.56 -2.72
CA THR A 30 -12.48 6.30 -2.60
C THR A 30 -11.20 6.31 -3.42
N GLY A 31 -11.23 6.84 -4.66
CA GLY A 31 -10.01 6.97 -5.47
C GLY A 31 -8.95 7.90 -4.85
N VAL A 32 -9.37 8.99 -4.20
CA VAL A 32 -8.48 9.90 -3.47
C VAL A 32 -7.91 9.22 -2.22
N ALA A 33 -8.71 8.43 -1.50
CA ALA A 33 -8.27 7.68 -0.33
C ALA A 33 -7.24 6.60 -0.69
N ILE A 34 -7.49 5.81 -1.74
CA ILE A 34 -6.57 4.79 -2.23
C ILE A 34 -5.25 5.43 -2.69
N GLY A 35 -5.31 6.56 -3.42
CA GLY A 35 -4.10 7.27 -3.83
C GLY A 35 -3.23 7.74 -2.66
N ALA A 36 -3.85 8.24 -1.59
CA ALA A 36 -3.11 8.65 -0.38
C ALA A 36 -2.49 7.44 0.34
N ILE A 37 -3.22 6.34 0.46
CA ILE A 37 -2.74 5.11 1.10
C ILE A 37 -1.60 4.49 0.30
N SER A 38 -1.76 4.37 -1.02
CA SER A 38 -0.72 3.92 -1.95
C SER A 38 0.57 4.73 -1.80
N GLY A 39 0.48 6.06 -1.80
CA GLY A 39 1.65 6.92 -1.60
C GLY A 39 2.36 6.68 -0.26
N ASN A 40 1.59 6.44 0.81
CA ASN A 40 2.15 6.12 2.12
C ASN A 40 2.83 4.74 2.15
N VAL A 41 2.21 3.73 1.54
CA VAL A 41 2.77 2.37 1.37
C VAL A 41 4.10 2.45 0.65
N THR A 42 4.14 3.14 -0.50
CA THR A 42 5.37 3.35 -1.29
C THR A 42 6.46 4.02 -0.45
N ASN A 43 6.11 5.04 0.33
CA ASN A 43 7.06 5.73 1.18
C ASN A 43 7.65 4.79 2.26
N THR A 44 6.82 3.98 2.92
CA THR A 44 7.29 3.01 3.91
C THR A 44 8.14 1.92 3.29
N ILE A 45 7.76 1.39 2.13
CA ILE A 45 8.56 0.39 1.39
C ILE A 45 9.94 0.96 1.04
N ASN A 46 10.01 2.22 0.63
CA ASN A 46 11.28 2.89 0.30
C ASN A 46 12.22 3.09 1.50
N GLN A 47 11.73 2.94 2.74
CA GLN A 47 12.57 2.96 3.95
C GLN A 47 13.23 1.60 4.24
N LEU A 48 12.82 0.54 3.56
CA LEU A 48 13.44 -0.78 3.69
C LEU A 48 14.82 -0.81 3.02
N PRO A 49 15.77 -1.58 3.57
CA PRO A 49 17.04 -1.81 2.90
C PRO A 49 16.83 -2.56 1.58
N ASP A 50 17.66 -2.25 0.59
CA ASP A 50 17.74 -3.05 -0.64
C ASP A 50 18.26 -4.46 -0.32
N SER A 51 17.98 -5.42 -1.21
CA SER A 51 18.48 -6.79 -1.06
C SER A 51 20.01 -6.83 -0.92
N SER A 52 20.50 -7.61 0.05
CA SER A 52 21.93 -7.89 0.19
C SER A 52 22.41 -8.99 -0.76
N GLU A 53 21.47 -9.72 -1.37
CA GLU A 53 21.74 -10.82 -2.30
C GLU A 53 21.48 -10.34 -3.74
N THR A 54 22.41 -10.61 -4.65
CA THR A 54 22.35 -10.11 -6.03
C THR A 54 21.32 -10.85 -6.88
N ASP A 55 20.98 -12.09 -6.51
CA ASP A 55 20.11 -12.99 -7.29
C ASP A 55 18.74 -13.22 -6.65
N GLU A 56 18.49 -12.76 -5.41
CA GLU A 56 17.20 -12.90 -4.73
C GLU A 56 16.58 -11.53 -4.42
N PRO A 57 15.30 -11.32 -4.79
CA PRO A 57 14.62 -10.07 -4.48
C PRO A 57 14.48 -9.91 -2.96
N GLY A 58 14.82 -8.72 -2.47
CA GLY A 58 14.66 -8.37 -1.08
C GLY A 58 13.20 -8.08 -0.75
N ILE A 59 12.93 -7.84 0.54
CA ILE A 59 11.58 -7.53 1.00
C ILE A 59 11.02 -6.27 0.33
N LYS A 60 11.87 -5.29 0.00
CA LYS A 60 11.48 -4.07 -0.69
C LYS A 60 10.94 -4.35 -2.09
N GLU A 61 11.62 -5.18 -2.87
CA GLU A 61 11.21 -5.56 -4.22
C GLU A 61 9.92 -6.37 -4.20
N LEU A 62 9.82 -7.35 -3.29
CA LEU A 62 8.63 -8.18 -3.12
C LEU A 62 7.39 -7.35 -2.77
N LEU A 63 7.52 -6.35 -1.89
CA LEU A 63 6.39 -5.51 -1.49
C LEU A 63 6.00 -4.50 -2.56
N ASN A 64 6.95 -3.97 -3.36
CA ASN A 64 6.62 -3.14 -4.51
C ASN A 64 5.82 -3.92 -5.56
N GLU A 65 6.21 -5.16 -5.85
CA GLU A 65 5.48 -6.02 -6.78
C GLU A 65 4.06 -6.33 -6.25
N LEU A 66 3.94 -6.66 -4.96
CA LEU A 66 2.66 -6.92 -4.32
C LEU A 66 1.74 -5.68 -4.34
N GLN A 67 2.26 -4.51 -4.01
CA GLN A 67 1.53 -3.24 -4.09
C GLN A 67 1.00 -3.02 -5.51
N THR A 68 1.88 -3.14 -6.52
CA THR A 68 1.53 -2.91 -7.93
C THR A 68 0.43 -3.87 -8.39
N ALA A 69 0.52 -5.14 -7.99
CA ALA A 69 -0.47 -6.16 -8.31
C ALA A 69 -1.84 -5.83 -7.70
N ILE A 70 -1.89 -5.39 -6.44
CA ILE A 70 -3.15 -4.99 -5.78
C ILE A 70 -3.77 -3.76 -6.45
N GLU A 71 -2.97 -2.75 -6.77
CA GLU A 71 -3.45 -1.51 -7.39
C GLU A 71 -4.03 -1.76 -8.79
N SER A 72 -3.34 -2.59 -9.57
CA SER A 72 -3.69 -2.90 -10.96
C SER A 72 -4.78 -3.95 -11.10
N ASP A 73 -5.08 -4.73 -10.06
CA ASP A 73 -6.09 -5.77 -10.13
C ASP A 73 -7.49 -5.18 -10.34
N VAL A 74 -8.26 -5.74 -11.26
CA VAL A 74 -9.62 -5.28 -11.59
C VAL A 74 -10.71 -6.12 -10.93
N ASN A 75 -10.32 -7.18 -10.21
CA ASN A 75 -11.21 -8.12 -9.57
C ASN A 75 -11.50 -7.74 -8.11
N LEU A 76 -10.56 -7.03 -7.46
CA LEU A 76 -10.75 -6.48 -6.13
C LEU A 76 -11.68 -5.26 -6.16
N SER A 77 -12.57 -5.20 -5.17
CA SER A 77 -13.29 -3.98 -4.86
C SER A 77 -12.34 -2.90 -4.34
N ASP A 78 -12.74 -1.64 -4.42
CA ASP A 78 -11.94 -0.54 -3.88
C ASP A 78 -11.71 -0.68 -2.36
N GLU A 79 -12.68 -1.23 -1.62
CA GLU A 79 -12.55 -1.50 -0.18
C GLU A 79 -11.50 -2.60 0.08
N ASP A 80 -11.53 -3.69 -0.70
CA ASP A 80 -10.54 -4.76 -0.59
C ASP A 80 -9.14 -4.28 -0.97
N LYS A 81 -9.01 -3.44 -2.00
CA LYS A 81 -7.73 -2.79 -2.36
C LYS A 81 -7.19 -1.95 -1.22
N GLU A 82 -8.04 -1.10 -0.64
CA GLU A 82 -7.67 -0.25 0.48
C GLU A 82 -7.12 -1.08 1.64
N GLN A 83 -7.85 -2.12 2.05
CA GLN A 83 -7.46 -2.97 3.16
C GLN A 83 -6.22 -3.79 2.84
N ALA A 84 -6.09 -4.31 1.62
CA ALA A 84 -4.90 -5.03 1.18
C ALA A 84 -3.66 -4.13 1.20
N LEU A 85 -3.74 -2.89 0.72
CA LEU A 85 -2.65 -1.92 0.79
C LEU A 85 -2.26 -1.59 2.24
N LYS A 86 -3.22 -1.46 3.16
CA LYS A 86 -2.92 -1.32 4.60
C LYS A 86 -2.14 -2.52 5.15
N GLN A 87 -2.42 -3.74 4.69
CA GLN A 87 -1.64 -4.91 5.07
C GLN A 87 -0.23 -4.88 4.48
N VAL A 88 -0.06 -4.44 3.23
CA VAL A 88 1.28 -4.25 2.62
C VAL A 88 2.10 -3.23 3.43
N GLN A 89 1.49 -2.12 3.84
CA GLN A 89 2.14 -1.15 4.72
C GLN A 89 2.59 -1.78 6.04
N ALA A 90 1.72 -2.55 6.70
CA ALA A 90 2.05 -3.22 7.96
C ALA A 90 3.23 -4.20 7.81
N ILE A 91 3.32 -4.91 6.68
CA ILE A 91 4.46 -5.77 6.38
C ILE A 91 5.73 -4.95 6.15
N ALA A 92 5.63 -3.80 5.46
CA ALA A 92 6.77 -2.91 5.27
C ALA A 92 7.27 -2.30 6.60
N GLU A 93 6.36 -1.91 7.50
CA GLU A 93 6.72 -1.44 8.84
C GLU A 93 7.44 -2.52 9.65
N ALA A 94 6.92 -3.75 9.61
CA ALA A 94 7.54 -4.90 10.25
C ALA A 94 8.92 -5.22 9.65
N GLY A 95 9.12 -4.99 8.35
CA GLY A 95 10.38 -5.24 7.63
C GLY A 95 11.56 -4.41 8.14
N GLN A 96 11.31 -3.35 8.90
CA GLN A 96 12.36 -2.58 9.58
C GLN A 96 12.96 -3.33 10.78
N LYS A 97 12.22 -4.28 11.36
CA LYS A 97 12.62 -5.12 12.51
C LYS A 97 12.10 -6.55 12.35
N PRO A 98 12.58 -7.31 11.36
CA PRO A 98 11.98 -8.59 10.97
C PRO A 98 12.12 -9.69 12.04
N GLU A 99 13.11 -9.57 12.94
CA GLU A 99 13.36 -10.51 14.02
C GLU A 99 12.49 -10.26 15.26
N ASP A 100 11.76 -9.13 15.32
CA ASP A 100 10.90 -8.82 16.46
C ASP A 100 9.62 -9.68 16.43
N GLY A 101 9.38 -10.43 17.51
CA GLY A 101 8.25 -11.36 17.58
C GLY A 101 6.86 -10.70 17.54
N THR A 102 6.75 -9.40 17.82
CA THR A 102 5.51 -8.64 17.62
C THR A 102 5.32 -8.29 16.15
N MET A 103 6.41 -7.90 15.47
CA MET A 103 6.42 -7.64 14.03
C MET A 103 6.10 -8.91 13.23
N GLN A 104 6.67 -10.05 13.60
CA GLN A 104 6.33 -11.34 12.99
C GLN A 104 4.84 -11.70 13.14
N LYS A 105 4.22 -11.39 14.30
CA LYS A 105 2.76 -11.57 14.48
C LYS A 105 1.94 -10.63 13.59
N MET A 106 2.38 -9.38 13.44
CA MET A 106 1.77 -8.42 12.53
C MET A 106 1.80 -8.94 11.09
N VAL A 107 2.97 -9.38 10.62
CA VAL A 107 3.13 -9.99 9.28
C VAL A 107 2.24 -11.21 9.12
N LYS A 108 2.22 -12.13 10.10
CA LYS A 108 1.37 -13.31 10.04
C LYS A 108 -0.12 -12.96 9.88
N ASN A 109 -0.59 -11.91 10.54
CA ASN A 109 -1.97 -11.44 10.40
C ASN A 109 -2.21 -10.80 9.03
N ALA A 110 -1.28 -9.96 8.58
CA ALA A 110 -1.33 -9.34 7.25
C ALA A 110 -1.36 -10.38 6.12
N LEU A 111 -0.49 -11.40 6.19
CA LEU A 111 -0.47 -12.51 5.22
C LEU A 111 -1.76 -13.32 5.25
N LYS A 112 -2.37 -13.56 6.43
CA LYS A 112 -3.67 -14.24 6.52
C LYS A 112 -4.78 -13.42 5.88
N PHE A 113 -4.79 -12.11 6.11
CA PHE A 113 -5.76 -11.21 5.50
C PHE A 113 -5.62 -11.23 3.99
N LEU A 114 -4.42 -11.01 3.46
CA LEU A 114 -4.15 -11.02 2.00
C LEU A 114 -4.55 -12.35 1.35
N LYS A 115 -4.28 -13.49 2.01
CA LYS A 115 -4.75 -14.81 1.56
C LYS A 115 -6.27 -14.90 1.54
N GLY A 116 -6.95 -14.33 2.55
CA GLY A 116 -8.41 -14.25 2.61
C GLY A 116 -8.99 -13.37 1.51
N THR A 117 -8.41 -12.20 1.25
CA THR A 117 -8.83 -11.25 0.21
C THR A 117 -8.85 -11.90 -1.17
N ILE A 118 -7.88 -12.76 -1.48
CA ILE A 118 -7.80 -13.44 -2.78
C ILE A 118 -8.47 -14.81 -2.81
N ALA A 119 -9.02 -15.31 -1.69
CA ALA A 119 -9.47 -16.69 -1.57
C ALA A 119 -10.67 -17.02 -2.48
N ASP A 120 -11.53 -16.04 -2.71
CA ASP A 120 -12.73 -16.19 -3.55
C ASP A 120 -12.45 -15.88 -5.04
N LEU A 121 -11.22 -15.48 -5.38
CA LEU A 121 -10.83 -15.21 -6.76
C LEU A 121 -10.41 -16.49 -7.49
N PRO A 122 -10.69 -16.62 -8.80
CA PRO A 122 -10.19 -17.74 -9.60
C PRO A 122 -8.65 -17.82 -9.60
N SER A 123 -8.10 -19.02 -9.53
CA SER A 123 -6.63 -19.24 -9.56
C SER A 123 -5.94 -18.79 -10.84
N THR A 124 -6.71 -18.51 -11.91
CA THR A 124 -6.22 -17.94 -13.16
C THR A 124 -6.03 -16.43 -13.11
N VAL A 125 -6.55 -15.75 -12.07
CA VAL A 125 -6.36 -14.31 -11.86
C VAL A 125 -4.88 -14.05 -11.55
N GLU A 126 -4.32 -13.05 -12.23
CA GLU A 126 -2.91 -12.68 -12.10
C GLU A 126 -2.53 -12.35 -10.65
N LEU A 127 -3.37 -11.57 -9.93
CA LEU A 127 -3.17 -11.29 -8.51
C LEU A 127 -3.05 -12.56 -7.66
N VAL A 128 -3.87 -13.58 -7.92
CA VAL A 128 -3.79 -14.86 -7.18
C VAL A 128 -2.46 -15.56 -7.46
N GLN A 129 -1.99 -15.54 -8.70
CA GLN A 129 -0.71 -16.15 -9.08
C GLN A 129 0.48 -15.40 -8.48
N ILE A 130 0.45 -14.07 -8.50
CA ILE A 130 1.47 -13.21 -7.89
C ILE A 130 1.52 -13.46 -6.38
N CYS A 131 0.38 -13.37 -5.68
CA CYS A 131 0.31 -13.65 -4.25
C CYS A 131 0.75 -15.09 -3.90
N GLY A 132 0.46 -16.06 -4.77
CA GLY A 132 0.93 -17.44 -4.62
C GLY A 132 2.45 -17.58 -4.60
N LYS A 133 3.18 -16.64 -5.22
CA LYS A 133 4.65 -16.58 -5.22
C LYS A 133 5.19 -15.67 -4.13
N LEU A 134 4.64 -14.46 -4.01
CA LEU A 134 5.17 -13.42 -3.13
C LEU A 134 4.90 -13.70 -1.65
N LEU A 135 3.68 -14.15 -1.29
CA LEU A 135 3.33 -14.34 0.12
C LEU A 135 4.19 -15.40 0.83
N PRO A 136 4.55 -16.54 0.19
CA PRO A 136 5.55 -17.45 0.74
C PRO A 136 6.93 -16.82 0.92
N SER A 137 7.45 -16.10 -0.08
CA SER A 137 8.77 -15.44 0.01
C SER A 137 8.81 -14.38 1.11
N ILE A 138 7.74 -13.60 1.26
CA ILE A 138 7.58 -12.65 2.36
C ILE A 138 7.57 -13.40 3.70
N SER A 139 6.80 -14.50 3.83
CA SER A 139 6.78 -15.31 5.06
C SER A 139 8.19 -15.79 5.44
N GLN A 140 8.95 -16.28 4.46
CA GLN A 140 10.32 -16.74 4.65
C GLN A 140 11.26 -15.64 5.16
N PHE A 141 11.14 -14.41 4.64
CA PHE A 141 11.94 -13.26 5.10
C PHE A 141 11.76 -12.99 6.61
N PHE A 142 10.56 -13.23 7.15
CA PHE A 142 10.26 -13.08 8.57
C PHE A 142 10.41 -14.37 9.38
N ALA A 143 10.96 -15.44 8.80
CA ALA A 143 11.10 -16.77 9.41
C ALA A 143 9.76 -17.38 9.91
N LEU A 144 8.69 -17.22 9.12
CA LEU A 144 7.32 -17.67 9.41
C LEU A 144 6.86 -18.88 8.59
#